data_AF-A0A535C9U7-F1
#
_entry.id   AF-A0A535C9U7-F1
#
_cell.length_a   1.000
_cell.length_b   1.000
_cell.length_c   1.000
_cell.angle_alpha   90.00
_cell.angle_beta   90.00
_cell.angle_gamma   90.00
#
_symmetry.space_group_name_H-M   'P 1'
#
loop_
_entity.id
_entity.type
_entity.pdbx_description
1 polymer ?
#
loop_
_entity_poly.entity_id
_entity_poly.type
_entity_poly.pdbx_seq_one_letter_code
_entity_poly.pdbx_strand_id
1 'polypeptide(L)' 'MAGISTHAVEYHGKINGEAVFVIDVPIIRKGVGYDFYWYGLPGYEKEDIARLKAVLATFTFTR' A
#
# COMPACT_ATOMS: atom_id res chain seq x y z
N MET A 1 -1.68 18.72 8.36
CA MET A 1 -1.88 18.03 7.07
C MET A 1 -1.58 16.55 7.29
N ALA A 2 -2.42 15.64 6.82
CA ALA A 2 -2.05 14.23 6.70
C ALA A 2 -1.23 14.08 5.41
N GLY A 3 -0.13 13.34 5.47
CA GLY A 3 0.71 13.05 4.31
C GLY A 3 0.76 11.55 4.08
N ILE A 4 0.47 11.12 2.86
CA ILE A 4 0.82 9.78 2.40
C ILE A 4 2.32 9.82 2.10
N SER A 5 3.08 8.83 2.58
CA SER A 5 4.50 8.75 2.26
C SER A 5 4.71 8.69 0.75
N THR A 6 5.78 9.34 0.26
CA THR A 6 6.23 9.18 -1.13
C THR A 6 6.98 7.87 -1.35
N HIS A 7 7.23 7.10 -0.29
CA HIS A 7 7.96 5.85 -0.31
C HIS A 7 6.99 4.70 -0.05
N ALA A 8 6.94 3.76 -0.99
CA ALA A 8 6.27 2.47 -0.87
C ALA A 8 7.34 1.37 -0.97
N VAL A 9 7.16 0.28 -0.24
CA VAL A 9 8.01 -0.91 -0.32
C VAL A 9 7.23 -2.01 -1.01
N GLU A 10 7.82 -2.57 -2.06
CA GLU A 10 7.25 -3.65 -2.86
C GLU A 10 8.06 -4.92 -2.65
N TYR A 11 7.40 -6.03 -2.34
CA TYR A 11 8.08 -7.32 -2.13
C TYR A 11 7.17 -8.51 -2.40
N HIS A 12 7.79 -9.66 -2.71
CA HIS A 12 7.12 -10.93 -2.84
C HIS A 12 7.28 -11.77 -1.57
N GLY A 13 6.23 -12.48 -1.19
CA GLY A 13 6.19 -13.31 0.00
C GLY A 13 5.30 -14.53 -0.15
N LYS A 14 5.08 -15.22 0.98
CA LYS A 14 4.12 -16.31 1.09
C LYS A 14 3.23 -16.09 2.30
N ILE A 15 1.92 -16.25 2.14
CA ILE A 15 0.94 -16.23 3.22
C ILE A 15 0.17 -17.55 3.18
N ASN A 16 0.23 -18.32 4.27
CA ASN A 16 -0.39 -19.65 4.35
C ASN A 16 0.00 -20.60 3.20
N GLY A 17 1.23 -20.48 2.70
CA GLY A 17 1.76 -21.29 1.60
C GLY A 17 1.53 -20.71 0.20
N GLU A 18 0.62 -19.74 0.05
CA GLU A 18 0.30 -19.09 -1.22
C GLU A 18 1.26 -17.93 -1.50
N ALA A 19 1.74 -17.85 -2.75
CA ALA A 19 2.61 -16.76 -3.17
C ALA A 19 1.81 -15.46 -3.30
N VAL A 20 2.35 -14.37 -2.76
CA VAL A 20 1.71 -13.05 -2.76
C VAL A 20 2.70 -11.98 -3.19
N PHE A 21 2.17 -10.93 -3.78
CA PHE A 21 2.84 -9.64 -3.94
C PHE A 21 2.31 -8.67 -2.90
N VAL A 22 3.18 -7.93 -2.22
CA VAL A 22 2.79 -7.01 -1.15
C VAL A 22 3.35 -5.63 -1.44
N ILE A 23 2.52 -4.61 -1.25
CA ILE A 23 2.93 -3.21 -1.26
C ILE A 23 2.63 -2.62 0.12
N ASP A 24 3.65 -2.14 0.81
CA ASP A 24 3.57 -1.47 2.10
C ASP A 24 3.75 0.05 1.90
N VAL A 25 2.77 0.83 2.35
CA VAL A 25 2.76 2.29 2.24
C VAL A 25 2.56 2.92 3.62
N PRO A 26 3.60 3.53 4.20
CA PRO A 26 3.46 4.31 5.42
C PRO A 26 2.60 5.56 5.20
N ILE A 27 1.70 5.84 6.14
CA ILE A 27 0.83 7.02 6.14
C ILE A 27 1.00 7.75 7.48
N ILE A 28 1.17 9.08 7.46
CA ILE A 28 1.37 9.88 8.66
C ILE A 28 0.25 10.92 8.79
N ARG A 29 -0.41 10.96 9.96
CA ARG A 29 -1.36 12.01 10.33
C ARG A 29 -1.04 12.56 11.70
N LYS A 30 -0.74 13.87 11.77
CA LYS A 30 -0.49 14.59 13.04
C LYS A 30 0.57 13.90 13.94
N GLY A 31 1.62 13.34 13.32
CA GLY A 31 2.69 12.63 14.03
C GLY A 31 2.38 11.17 14.40
N VAL A 32 1.18 10.68 14.08
CA VAL A 32 0.82 9.25 14.24
C VAL A 32 1.06 8.53 12.92
N GLY A 33 1.81 7.43 12.97
CA GLY A 33 2.06 6.53 11.84
C GLY A 33 0.96 5.47 11.70
N TYR A 34 0.64 5.15 10.46
CA TYR A 34 -0.30 4.10 10.04
C TYR A 34 0.34 3.36 8.86
N ASP A 35 0.02 2.09 8.69
CA ASP A 35 0.50 1.32 7.56
C ASP A 35 -0.68 0.91 6.67
N PHE A 36 -0.51 1.10 5.37
CA PHE A 36 -1.44 0.61 4.36
C PHE A 36 -0.79 -0.54 3.59
N TYR A 37 -1.39 -1.72 3.71
CA TYR A 37 -0.95 -2.91 3.00
C TYR A 37 -1.88 -3.22 1.83
N TRP A 38 -1.30 -3.43 0.65
CA TRP A 38 -1.99 -4.00 -0.51
C TRP A 38 -1.43 -5.39 -0.79
N TYR A 39 -2.31 -6.39 -0.78
CA TYR A 39 -1.96 -7.77 -1.13
C TYR A 39 -2.51 -8.09 -2.52
N GLY A 40 -1.59 -8.37 -3.45
CA GLY A 40 -1.86 -8.74 -4.82
C GLY A 40 -1.40 -10.17 -5.13
N LEU A 41 -1.78 -10.64 -6.32
CA LEU A 41 -1.28 -11.89 -6.86
C LEU A 41 0.03 -11.65 -7.62
N PRO A 42 1.04 -12.53 -7.50
CA PRO A 42 2.24 -12.44 -8.33
C PRO A 42 1.89 -12.44 -9.82
N GLY A 43 2.56 -11.59 -10.60
CA GLY A 43 2.32 -11.41 -12.04
C GLY A 43 1.34 -10.29 -12.40
N TYR A 44 0.67 -9.66 -11.41
CA TYR A 44 -0.24 -8.52 -11.58
C TYR A 44 0.32 -7.23 -10.97
N GLU A 45 1.63 -7.16 -10.72
CA GLU A 45 2.26 -6.08 -9.96
C GLU A 45 1.98 -4.71 -10.58
N LYS A 46 2.06 -4.60 -11.91
CA LYS A 46 1.87 -3.34 -12.63
C LYS A 46 0.44 -2.81 -12.46
N GLU A 47 -0.55 -3.68 -12.61
CA GLU A 47 -1.97 -3.36 -12.44
C GLU A 47 -2.28 -2.98 -10.99
N ASP A 48 -1.73 -3.73 -10.02
CA ASP A 48 -1.96 -3.49 -8.61
C ASP A 48 -1.29 -2.21 -8.11
N ILE A 49 -0.07 -1.90 -8.56
CA ILE A 49 0.59 -0.62 -8.31
C ILE A 49 -0.24 0.54 -8.88
N ALA A 50 -0.77 0.40 -10.10
CA ALA A 50 -1.60 1.44 -10.72
C ALA A 50 -2.91 1.67 -9.95
N ARG A 51 -3.58 0.59 -9.52
CA ARG A 51 -4.79 0.66 -8.68
C ARG A 51 -4.51 1.29 -7.33
N LEU A 52 -3.43 0.86 -6.67
CA LEU A 52 -3.03 1.42 -5.38
C LEU A 52 -2.77 2.92 -5.48
N LYS A 53 -2.07 3.37 -6.53
CA LYS A 53 -1.86 4.81 -6.77
C LYS A 53 -3.18 5.58 -6.90
N ALA A 54 -4.17 5.01 -7.59
CA ALA A 54 -5.50 5.63 -7.71
C ALA A 54 -6.26 5.69 -6.36
N VAL A 55 -6.14 4.63 -5.55
CA VAL A 55 -6.73 4.59 -4.20
C VAL A 55 -6.07 5.64 -3.30
N LEU A 56 -4.74 5.68 -3.25
CA LEU A 56 -4.00 6.64 -2.43
C LEU A 56 -4.24 8.09 -2.87
N ALA A 57 -4.42 8.34 -4.17
CA ALA A 57 -4.75 9.68 -4.68
C ALA A 57 -6.10 10.21 -4.18
N THR A 58 -7.03 9.32 -3.82
CA THR A 58 -8.36 9.68 -3.30
C THR A 58 -8.50 9.45 -1.80
N PHE A 59 -7.49 8.85 -1.17
CA PHE A 59 -7.51 8.56 0.26
C PHE A 59 -7.53 9.85 1.08
N THR A 60 -8.47 9.92 2.01
CA THR A 60 -8.57 11.00 2.97
C THR A 60 -8.92 10.43 4.33
N PHE A 61 -8.30 10.97 5.37
CA PHE A 61 -8.69 10.63 6.73
C PHE A 61 -10.05 11.25 7.03
N THR A 62 -11.03 10.40 7.33
CA THR A 62 -12.29 10.85 7.93
C THR A 62 -12.03 11.26 9.38
N ARG A 63 -12.92 12.14 9.89
CA ARG A 63 -12.70 12.91 11.13
C ARG A 63 -12.34 12.03 12.30
#